data_AF-A0A644XXB6-F1
#
_entry.id   AF-A0A644XXB6-F1
#
_cell.length_a   1.000
_cell.length_b   1.000
_cell.length_c   1.000
_cell.angle_alpha   90.00
_cell.angle_beta   90.00
_cell.angle_gamma   90.00
#
_symmetry.space_group_name_H-M   'P 1'
#
loop_
_entity.id
_entity.type
_entity.pdbx_description
1 polymer ?
#
loop_
_entity_poly.entity_id
_entity_poly.type
_entity_poly.pdbx_seq_one_letter_code
_entity_poly.pdbx_strand_id
1 'polypeptide(L)'
;MSKFNVGDKVRVRSDLKIDNRYKMDGDRDAMCLATPSMVAMAGNVVEISSIDEYGLPRYRLVNSYCAWVDEMFSGLATEPPRREFIVIRRSGAETIAELRHDREVIKSGKAICNTSDTFDFDTGAKLAFDRLMGREEPKPAPQPAHRFKVGDRVVTSFGAGWVKRVDANSEKMPYYIEYDIGVTLWRKSNEAKPEPAPEPPKFYTGKVFAVSVSDNCPMYNRVNCVFEIVNGSAGERGKAYGIGEAPFLSFKHLCERLYGNEWREVKE
;
A
#
# COMPACT_ATOMS: atom_id res chain seq x y z
N MET A 1 -44.53 -22.23 -27.94
CA MET A 1 -44.33 -22.69 -26.55
C MET A 1 -44.10 -21.46 -25.69
N SER A 2 -44.65 -21.40 -24.47
CA SER A 2 -44.49 -20.24 -23.59
C SER A 2 -43.05 -20.10 -23.08
N LYS A 3 -42.51 -18.87 -23.08
CA LYS A 3 -41.16 -18.55 -22.60
C LYS A 3 -41.01 -18.58 -21.08
N PHE A 4 -42.08 -18.22 -20.37
CA PHE A 4 -42.16 -18.17 -18.92
C PHE A 4 -43.18 -19.17 -18.37
N ASN A 5 -43.05 -19.51 -17.08
CA ASN A 5 -43.92 -20.44 -16.36
C ASN A 5 -44.78 -19.72 -15.32
N VAL A 6 -45.82 -20.41 -14.83
CA VAL A 6 -46.64 -19.93 -13.70
C VAL A 6 -45.79 -19.82 -12.44
N GLY A 7 -45.90 -18.70 -11.73
CA GLY A 7 -45.08 -18.36 -10.56
C GLY A 7 -43.80 -17.59 -10.88
N ASP A 8 -43.43 -17.45 -12.16
CA ASP A 8 -42.28 -16.63 -12.54
C ASP A 8 -42.55 -15.16 -12.26
N LYS A 9 -41.58 -14.50 -11.61
CA LYS A 9 -41.53 -13.04 -11.53
C LYS A 9 -40.83 -12.52 -12.76
N VAL A 10 -41.52 -11.68 -13.53
CA VAL A 10 -41.03 -11.10 -14.79
C VAL A 10 -41.04 -9.57 -14.70
N ARG A 11 -40.15 -8.92 -15.42
CA ARG A 11 -40.13 -7.46 -15.52
C ARG A 11 -40.88 -7.03 -16.78
N VAL A 12 -41.87 -6.16 -16.62
CA VAL A 12 -42.56 -5.53 -17.73
C VAL A 12 -41.60 -4.57 -18.42
N ARG A 13 -41.57 -4.57 -19.75
CA ARG A 13 -40.76 -3.63 -20.53
C ARG A 13 -41.07 -2.18 -20.15
N SER A 14 -40.02 -1.38 -20.02
CA SER A 14 -40.14 0.06 -19.72
C SER A 14 -40.55 0.88 -20.94
N ASP A 15 -40.37 0.36 -22.16
CA ASP A 15 -40.66 1.03 -23.43
C ASP A 15 -42.01 0.62 -24.05
N LEU A 16 -42.94 0.10 -23.23
CA LEU A 16 -44.27 -0.29 -23.70
C LEU A 16 -45.06 0.96 -24.17
N LYS A 17 -45.62 0.92 -25.38
CA LYS A 17 -46.37 2.03 -25.99
C LYS A 17 -47.84 1.66 -26.14
N ILE A 18 -48.73 2.58 -25.77
CA ILE A 18 -50.19 2.41 -25.92
C ILE A 18 -50.51 2.15 -27.39
N ASP A 19 -51.45 1.25 -27.66
CA ASP A 19 -51.94 0.84 -28.99
C ASP A 19 -50.90 0.16 -29.90
N ASN A 20 -49.67 -0.06 -29.43
CA ASN A 20 -48.72 -0.92 -30.13
C ASN A 20 -49.10 -2.39 -29.95
N ARG A 21 -48.85 -3.17 -31.01
CA ARG A 21 -49.01 -4.63 -30.96
C ARG A 21 -47.69 -5.30 -30.59
N TYR A 22 -47.77 -6.22 -29.64
CA TYR A 22 -46.68 -7.08 -29.20
C TYR A 22 -47.08 -8.54 -29.46
N LYS A 23 -46.09 -9.42 -29.59
CA LYS A 23 -46.28 -10.82 -29.99
C LYS A 23 -45.80 -11.80 -28.95
N MET A 24 -46.37 -13.00 -29.01
CA MET A 24 -45.80 -14.18 -28.39
C MET A 24 -44.63 -14.70 -29.24
N ASP A 25 -43.62 -15.28 -28.60
CA ASP A 25 -42.51 -15.89 -29.33
C ASP A 25 -42.96 -17.20 -30.01
N GLY A 26 -42.55 -17.38 -31.27
CA GLY A 26 -42.90 -18.56 -32.07
C GLY A 26 -44.33 -18.63 -32.62
N ASP A 27 -45.21 -17.66 -32.34
CA ASP A 27 -46.57 -17.61 -32.91
C ASP A 27 -46.95 -16.17 -33.31
N ARG A 28 -47.09 -15.92 -34.62
CA ARG A 28 -47.35 -14.58 -35.17
C ARG A 28 -48.80 -14.13 -34.98
N ASP A 29 -49.73 -15.06 -34.75
CA ASP A 29 -51.16 -14.76 -34.64
C ASP A 29 -51.55 -14.48 -33.18
N ALA A 30 -50.71 -14.91 -32.23
CA ALA A 30 -50.81 -14.57 -30.81
C ALA A 30 -50.28 -13.15 -30.54
N MET A 31 -51.10 -12.13 -30.87
CA MET A 31 -50.79 -10.72 -30.61
C MET A 31 -51.64 -10.13 -29.48
N CYS A 32 -51.09 -9.13 -28.79
CA CYS A 32 -51.79 -8.30 -27.82
C CYS A 32 -51.51 -6.81 -28.04
N LEU A 33 -52.54 -5.98 -27.92
CA LEU A 33 -52.44 -4.52 -27.93
C LEU A 33 -52.16 -4.03 -26.52
N ALA A 34 -51.14 -3.20 -26.35
CA ALA A 34 -50.85 -2.59 -25.05
C ALA A 34 -51.91 -1.55 -24.69
N THR A 35 -52.68 -1.83 -23.63
CA THR A 35 -53.67 -0.90 -23.09
C THR A 35 -53.01 0.11 -22.15
N PRO A 36 -53.68 1.23 -21.81
CA PRO A 36 -53.16 2.19 -20.84
C PRO A 36 -52.82 1.57 -19.47
N SER A 37 -53.60 0.58 -19.01
CA SER A 37 -53.32 -0.13 -17.76
C SER A 37 -52.05 -0.98 -17.84
N MET A 38 -51.74 -1.56 -19.00
CA MET A 38 -50.50 -2.31 -19.23
C MET A 38 -49.28 -1.39 -19.24
N VAL A 39 -49.38 -0.23 -19.89
CA VAL A 39 -48.31 0.78 -19.92
C VAL A 39 -48.06 1.39 -18.54
N ALA A 40 -49.08 1.54 -17.70
CA ALA A 40 -48.91 1.96 -16.31
C ALA A 40 -48.08 0.96 -15.47
N MET A 41 -47.95 -0.29 -15.91
CA MET A 41 -47.12 -1.31 -15.28
C MET A 41 -45.70 -1.40 -15.89
N ALA A 42 -45.37 -0.58 -16.88
CA ALA A 42 -44.06 -0.58 -17.54
C ALA A 42 -42.92 -0.39 -16.54
N GLY A 43 -41.90 -1.26 -16.61
CA GLY A 43 -40.75 -1.25 -15.70
C GLY A 43 -40.97 -1.96 -14.36
N ASN A 44 -42.20 -2.29 -13.98
CA ASN A 44 -42.49 -3.00 -12.73
C ASN A 44 -42.17 -4.50 -12.85
N VAL A 45 -41.96 -5.12 -11.68
CA VAL A 45 -41.87 -6.58 -11.55
C VAL A 45 -43.24 -7.12 -11.18
N VAL A 46 -43.69 -8.13 -11.93
CA VAL A 46 -45.03 -8.75 -11.84
C VAL A 46 -44.87 -10.26 -11.84
N GLU A 47 -45.85 -10.98 -11.30
CA GLU A 47 -45.83 -12.43 -11.20
C GLU A 47 -46.86 -13.05 -12.14
N ILE A 48 -46.48 -14.12 -12.86
CA ILE A 48 -47.37 -14.85 -13.77
C ILE A 48 -48.30 -15.75 -12.95
N SER A 49 -49.60 -15.49 -13.03
CA SER A 49 -50.62 -16.23 -12.29
C SER A 49 -51.14 -17.46 -13.04
N SER A 50 -51.25 -17.38 -14.37
CA SER A 50 -51.71 -18.50 -15.21
C SER A 50 -51.28 -18.30 -16.66
N ILE A 51 -51.28 -19.40 -17.42
CA ILE A 51 -51.01 -19.43 -18.86
C ILE A 51 -52.24 -20.03 -19.52
N ASP A 52 -52.84 -19.30 -20.47
CA ASP A 52 -53.99 -19.79 -21.22
C ASP A 52 -53.50 -20.77 -22.30
N GLU A 53 -53.80 -22.07 -22.14
CA GLU A 53 -53.32 -23.15 -23.04
C GLU A 53 -54.36 -23.58 -24.10
N TYR A 54 -55.64 -23.24 -23.92
CA TYR A 54 -56.75 -23.69 -24.78
C TYR A 54 -57.08 -22.74 -25.95
N GLY A 55 -56.13 -21.88 -26.35
CA GLY A 55 -56.30 -20.87 -27.40
C GLY A 55 -54.95 -20.25 -27.81
N LEU A 56 -54.94 -18.97 -28.20
CA LEU A 56 -53.67 -18.26 -28.43
C LEU A 56 -52.92 -18.11 -27.09
N PRO A 57 -51.65 -18.57 -26.99
CA PRO A 57 -50.91 -18.60 -25.73
C PRO A 57 -50.73 -17.18 -25.17
N ARG A 58 -51.22 -16.96 -23.94
CA ARG A 58 -51.19 -15.67 -23.25
C ARG A 58 -50.95 -15.85 -21.77
N TYR A 59 -50.28 -14.87 -21.16
CA TYR A 59 -50.05 -14.80 -19.72
C TYR A 59 -51.13 -13.99 -19.02
N ARG A 60 -51.53 -14.45 -17.84
CA ARG A 60 -52.22 -13.64 -16.84
C ARG A 60 -51.24 -13.29 -15.74
N LEU A 61 -51.33 -12.08 -15.22
CA LEU A 61 -50.51 -11.62 -14.10
C LEU A 61 -51.36 -11.53 -12.84
N VAL A 62 -50.73 -11.73 -11.68
CA VAL A 62 -51.34 -11.44 -10.38
C VAL A 62 -51.79 -9.97 -10.35
N ASN A 63 -53.05 -9.73 -9.97
CA ASN A 63 -53.68 -8.39 -9.94
C ASN A 63 -53.78 -7.68 -11.30
N SER A 64 -53.73 -8.41 -12.42
CA SER A 64 -54.01 -7.88 -13.75
C SER A 64 -55.18 -8.60 -14.41
N TYR A 65 -56.09 -7.83 -15.00
CA TYR A 65 -57.17 -8.37 -15.83
C TYR A 65 -56.81 -8.43 -17.32
N CYS A 66 -55.60 -7.96 -17.68
CA CYS A 66 -55.13 -7.95 -19.07
C CYS A 66 -54.42 -9.27 -19.39
N ALA A 67 -54.50 -9.66 -20.67
CA ALA A 67 -53.68 -10.74 -21.22
C ALA A 67 -52.35 -10.17 -21.71
N TRP A 68 -51.27 -10.92 -21.53
CA TRP A 68 -49.91 -10.51 -21.84
C TRP A 68 -49.21 -11.52 -22.76
N VAL A 69 -48.15 -11.08 -23.45
CA VAL A 69 -47.35 -11.89 -24.38
C VAL A 69 -45.86 -11.65 -24.17
N ASP A 70 -45.02 -12.55 -24.67
CA ASP A 70 -43.57 -12.56 -24.43
C ASP A 70 -42.88 -11.21 -24.67
N GLU A 71 -43.17 -10.55 -25.80
CA GLU A 71 -42.53 -9.29 -26.17
C GLU A 71 -42.83 -8.13 -25.22
N MET A 72 -43.81 -8.27 -24.32
CA MET A 72 -44.14 -7.26 -23.31
C MET A 72 -43.28 -7.36 -22.05
N PHE A 73 -42.48 -8.42 -21.92
CA PHE A 73 -41.55 -8.62 -20.80
C PHE A 73 -40.10 -8.45 -21.25
N SER A 74 -39.28 -7.83 -20.40
CA SER A 74 -37.83 -7.73 -20.66
C SER A 74 -37.07 -8.98 -20.21
N GLY A 75 -37.75 -9.92 -19.53
CA GLY A 75 -37.18 -11.16 -19.01
C GLY A 75 -37.64 -11.48 -17.58
N LEU A 76 -37.06 -12.54 -17.01
CA LEU A 76 -37.21 -12.87 -15.60
C LEU A 76 -36.67 -11.72 -14.73
N ALA A 77 -37.42 -11.40 -13.68
CA ALA A 77 -36.98 -10.47 -12.66
C ALA A 77 -35.95 -11.18 -11.77
N THR A 78 -34.68 -11.09 -12.16
CA THR A 78 -33.58 -11.39 -11.24
C THR A 78 -33.64 -10.41 -10.08
N GLU A 79 -33.37 -10.88 -8.86
CA GLU A 79 -33.21 -9.98 -7.71
C GLU A 79 -32.23 -8.86 -8.10
N PRO A 80 -32.50 -7.59 -7.70
CA PRO A 80 -31.56 -6.53 -7.98
C PRO A 80 -30.19 -6.93 -7.44
N PRO A 81 -29.09 -6.58 -8.13
CA PRO A 81 -27.76 -6.87 -7.64
C PRO A 81 -27.62 -6.29 -6.23
N ARG A 82 -27.33 -7.17 -5.27
CA ARG A 82 -27.15 -6.81 -3.86
C ARG A 82 -26.07 -5.75 -3.76
N ARG A 83 -26.29 -4.69 -2.98
CA ARG A 83 -25.31 -3.61 -2.86
C ARG A 83 -24.28 -3.97 -1.81
N GLU A 84 -23.03 -4.02 -2.25
CA GLU A 84 -21.85 -4.12 -1.39
C GLU A 84 -21.36 -2.73 -1.00
N PHE A 85 -21.27 -2.46 0.29
CA PHE A 85 -20.66 -1.22 0.78
C PHE A 85 -20.05 -1.39 2.17
N ILE A 86 -19.17 -0.47 2.53
CA ILE A 86 -18.48 -0.46 3.82
C ILE A 86 -18.96 0.74 4.63
N VAL A 87 -19.28 0.49 5.90
CA VAL A 87 -19.65 1.53 6.88
C VAL A 87 -18.53 1.64 7.90
N ILE A 88 -17.93 2.83 8.03
CA ILE A 88 -16.95 3.13 9.09
C ILE A 88 -17.57 4.12 10.07
N ARG A 89 -17.59 3.76 11.35
CA ARG A 89 -18.19 4.58 12.41
C ARG A 89 -17.35 4.59 13.68
N ARG A 90 -17.48 5.67 14.44
CA ARG A 90 -16.89 5.82 15.77
C ARG A 90 -17.89 5.39 16.84
N SER A 91 -17.40 4.65 17.84
CA SER A 91 -18.10 4.31 19.07
C SER A 91 -17.18 4.57 20.26
N GLY A 92 -17.21 5.78 20.81
CA GLY A 92 -16.33 6.19 21.91
C GLY A 92 -14.85 6.24 21.49
N ALA A 93 -14.02 5.39 22.11
CA ALA A 93 -12.61 5.22 21.78
C ALA A 93 -12.36 4.16 20.67
N GLU A 94 -13.42 3.53 20.18
CA GLU A 94 -13.35 2.51 19.13
C GLU A 94 -13.78 3.08 17.78
N THR A 95 -13.13 2.61 16.71
CA THR A 95 -13.56 2.80 15.32
C THR A 95 -13.88 1.44 14.72
N ILE A 96 -15.05 1.32 14.11
CA ILE A 96 -15.60 0.05 13.61
C ILE A 96 -15.84 0.19 12.11
N ALA A 97 -15.31 -0.73 11.32
CA ALA A 97 -15.58 -0.89 9.90
C ALA A 97 -16.42 -2.16 9.67
N GLU A 98 -17.53 -2.05 8.96
CA GLU A 98 -18.46 -3.14 8.66
C GLU A 98 -18.66 -3.26 7.15
N LEU A 99 -18.36 -4.43 6.57
CA LEU A 99 -18.77 -4.78 5.21
C LEU A 99 -20.21 -5.27 5.25
N ARG A 100 -21.07 -4.63 4.46
CA ARG A 100 -22.49 -4.94 4.39
C ARG A 100 -22.91 -5.40 3.00
N HIS A 101 -23.80 -6.40 2.97
CA HIS A 101 -24.69 -6.66 1.84
C HIS A 101 -26.05 -6.10 2.23
N ASP A 102 -26.43 -4.98 1.59
CA ASP A 102 -27.65 -4.25 1.91
C ASP A 102 -27.75 -3.87 3.40
N ARG A 103 -28.53 -4.60 4.20
CA ARG A 103 -28.71 -4.33 5.64
C ARG A 103 -27.93 -5.29 6.55
N GLU A 104 -27.38 -6.37 6.00
CA GLU A 104 -26.71 -7.42 6.76
C GLU A 104 -25.22 -7.15 6.85
N VAL A 105 -24.65 -7.35 8.05
CA VAL A 105 -23.20 -7.24 8.29
C VAL A 105 -22.57 -8.59 8.00
N ILE A 106 -21.70 -8.65 6.99
CA ILE A 106 -20.98 -9.87 6.61
C ILE A 106 -19.68 -10.00 7.40
N LYS A 107 -18.96 -8.89 7.51
CA LYS A 107 -17.63 -8.86 8.12
C LYS A 107 -17.44 -7.54 8.86
N SER A 108 -16.64 -7.57 9.93
CA SER A 108 -16.29 -6.36 10.67
C SER A 108 -14.81 -6.35 11.04
N GLY A 109 -14.26 -5.14 11.16
CA GLY A 109 -12.93 -4.85 11.70
C GLY A 109 -13.04 -3.72 12.73
N LYS A 110 -12.28 -3.80 13.82
CA LYS A 110 -12.31 -2.80 14.90
C LYS A 110 -10.93 -2.27 15.19
N ALA A 111 -10.80 -0.96 15.38
CA ALA A 111 -9.63 -0.27 15.91
C ALA A 111 -9.96 0.36 17.26
N ILE A 112 -9.09 0.19 18.25
CA ILE A 112 -9.28 0.73 19.60
C ILE A 112 -8.10 1.66 19.87
N CYS A 113 -8.39 2.92 20.20
CA CYS A 113 -7.39 3.87 20.64
C CYS A 113 -6.98 3.57 22.09
N ASN A 114 -5.69 3.65 22.40
CA ASN A 114 -5.23 3.53 23.78
C ASN A 114 -5.73 4.74 24.59
N THR A 115 -6.00 4.53 25.89
CA THR A 115 -6.51 5.58 26.78
C THR A 115 -5.50 6.69 27.05
N SER A 116 -4.20 6.43 26.85
CA SER A 116 -3.13 7.42 26.91
C SER A 116 -3.03 8.32 25.67
N ASP A 117 -3.61 7.89 24.56
CA ASP A 117 -3.39 8.51 23.26
C ASP A 117 -4.55 9.45 22.91
N THR A 118 -4.26 10.48 22.11
CA THR A 118 -5.32 11.34 21.58
C THR A 118 -6.01 10.61 20.44
N PHE A 119 -7.33 10.44 20.57
CA PHE A 119 -8.13 9.79 19.55
C PHE A 119 -8.08 10.55 18.22
N ASP A 120 -7.68 9.85 17.16
CA ASP A 120 -7.76 10.31 15.78
C ASP A 120 -8.65 9.37 14.95
N PHE A 121 -9.70 9.93 14.35
CA PHE A 121 -10.66 9.16 13.56
C PHE A 121 -10.06 8.69 12.24
N ASP A 122 -9.16 9.46 11.61
CA ASP A 122 -8.58 9.09 10.32
C ASP A 122 -7.69 7.86 10.47
N THR A 123 -6.77 7.90 11.45
CA THR A 123 -5.95 6.75 11.84
C THR A 123 -6.82 5.56 12.26
N GLY A 124 -7.85 5.78 13.08
CA GLY A 124 -8.78 4.74 13.51
C GLY A 124 -9.56 4.10 12.36
N ALA A 125 -10.01 4.89 11.39
CA ALA A 125 -10.75 4.45 10.22
C ALA A 125 -9.88 3.60 9.29
N LYS A 126 -8.66 4.06 9.03
CA LYS A 126 -7.67 3.31 8.24
C LYS A 126 -7.37 1.96 8.87
N LEU A 127 -7.07 1.94 10.17
CA LEU A 127 -6.80 0.69 10.91
C LEU A 127 -8.01 -0.26 10.95
N ALA A 128 -9.22 0.27 11.15
CA ALA A 128 -10.43 -0.55 11.18
C ALA A 128 -10.72 -1.15 9.79
N PHE A 129 -10.50 -0.39 8.73
CA PHE A 129 -10.63 -0.84 7.34
C PHE A 129 -9.58 -1.90 6.98
N ASP A 130 -8.32 -1.69 7.32
CA ASP A 130 -7.26 -2.67 7.04
C ASP A 130 -7.53 -4.01 7.74
N ARG A 131 -7.99 -3.97 8.99
CA ARG A 131 -8.44 -5.17 9.74
C ARG A 131 -9.64 -5.84 9.07
N LEU A 132 -10.63 -5.07 8.60
CA LEU A 132 -11.76 -5.59 7.83
C LEU A 132 -11.28 -6.31 6.57
N MET A 133 -10.25 -5.78 5.89
CA MET A 133 -9.69 -6.36 4.67
C MET A 133 -8.69 -7.50 4.92
N GLY A 134 -8.40 -7.85 6.18
CA GLY A 134 -7.39 -8.85 6.52
C GLY A 134 -5.96 -8.40 6.23
N ARG A 135 -5.76 -7.09 6.09
CA ARG A 135 -4.45 -6.44 5.98
C ARG A 135 -3.98 -6.16 7.39
N GLU A 136 -3.37 -7.15 8.03
CA GLU A 136 -2.56 -6.84 9.20
C GLU A 136 -1.32 -6.08 8.69
N GLU A 137 -1.14 -4.83 9.10
CA GLU A 137 0.22 -4.29 9.13
C GLU A 137 1.05 -5.32 9.93
N PRO A 138 2.24 -5.73 9.43
CA PRO A 138 3.09 -6.61 10.19
C PRO A 138 3.21 -5.99 11.57
N LYS A 139 2.76 -6.71 12.60
CA LYS A 139 3.04 -6.36 13.99
C LYS A 139 4.50 -5.90 13.99
N PRO A 140 4.83 -4.70 14.50
CA PRO A 140 6.22 -4.40 14.77
C PRO A 140 6.73 -5.63 15.50
N ALA A 141 7.67 -6.35 14.89
CA ALA A 141 8.15 -7.60 15.44
C ALA A 141 8.37 -7.37 16.92
N PRO A 142 8.01 -8.31 17.82
CA PRO A 142 8.34 -8.17 19.24
C PRO A 142 9.78 -7.70 19.27
N GLN A 143 10.00 -6.45 19.70
CA GLN A 143 11.36 -5.90 19.66
C GLN A 143 12.13 -6.90 20.52
N PRO A 144 13.14 -7.60 19.97
CA PRO A 144 13.80 -8.65 20.72
C PRO A 144 14.21 -8.01 22.04
N ALA A 145 13.68 -8.56 23.14
CA ALA A 145 14.10 -8.18 24.46
C ALA A 145 15.62 -8.33 24.43
N HIS A 146 16.33 -7.21 24.61
CA HIS A 146 17.80 -7.17 24.63
C HIS A 146 18.49 -7.31 23.26
N ARG A 147 18.09 -6.48 22.28
CA ARG A 147 18.74 -6.37 20.96
C ARG A 147 20.24 -6.04 20.98
N PHE A 148 20.73 -5.37 22.03
CA PHE A 148 22.14 -4.97 22.15
C PHE A 148 22.86 -5.80 23.21
N LYS A 149 24.13 -6.09 22.96
CA LYS A 149 25.02 -6.85 23.84
C LYS A 149 26.02 -5.91 24.52
N VAL A 150 26.63 -6.39 25.59
CA VAL A 150 27.77 -5.69 26.22
C VAL A 150 28.87 -5.52 25.18
N GLY A 151 29.39 -4.30 25.04
CA GLY A 151 30.36 -3.93 24.03
C GLY A 151 29.77 -3.31 22.77
N ASP A 152 28.44 -3.32 22.58
CA ASP A 152 27.83 -2.62 21.45
C ASP A 152 27.89 -1.10 21.66
N ARG A 153 28.15 -0.38 20.56
CA ARG A 153 28.10 1.08 20.52
C ARG A 153 26.71 1.54 20.09
N VAL A 154 26.10 2.37 20.91
CA VAL A 154 24.69 2.77 20.75
C VAL A 154 24.55 4.28 20.89
N VAL A 155 23.59 4.83 20.16
CA VAL A 155 23.22 6.25 20.23
C VAL A 155 21.84 6.35 20.86
N THR A 156 21.71 7.21 21.87
CA THR A 156 20.43 7.60 22.46
C THR A 156 20.21 9.11 22.32
N SER A 157 19.07 9.61 22.79
CA SER A 157 18.83 11.06 22.91
C SER A 157 19.85 11.80 23.78
N PHE A 158 20.64 11.07 24.58
CA PHE A 158 21.65 11.62 25.47
C PHE A 158 23.06 11.68 24.83
N GLY A 159 23.26 10.99 23.70
CA GLY A 159 24.55 10.92 23.01
C GLY A 159 24.94 9.49 22.64
N ALA A 160 26.18 9.33 22.17
CA ALA A 160 26.79 8.04 21.88
C ALA A 160 27.44 7.45 23.13
N GLY A 161 27.41 6.12 23.24
CA GLY A 161 28.01 5.41 24.36
C GLY A 161 28.14 3.91 24.12
N TRP A 162 28.76 3.23 25.08
CA TRP A 162 29.04 1.81 25.06
C TRP A 162 28.17 1.08 26.07
N VAL A 163 27.53 -0.01 25.64
CA VAL A 163 26.77 -0.88 26.55
C VAL A 163 27.75 -1.61 27.47
N LYS A 164 27.70 -1.33 28.77
CA LYS A 164 28.53 -1.97 29.79
C LYS A 164 27.86 -3.16 30.45
N ARG A 165 26.53 -3.13 30.56
CA ARG A 165 25.76 -4.21 31.18
C ARG A 165 24.38 -4.31 30.54
N VAL A 166 23.88 -5.54 30.48
CA VAL A 166 22.52 -5.85 30.07
C VAL A 166 21.84 -6.58 31.22
N ASP A 167 20.71 -6.06 31.69
CA ASP A 167 19.84 -6.75 32.64
C ASP A 167 18.72 -7.47 31.88
N ALA A 168 18.89 -8.77 31.72
CA ALA A 168 17.95 -9.63 31.00
C ALA A 168 16.56 -9.69 31.66
N ASN A 169 16.46 -9.39 32.96
CA ASN A 169 15.22 -9.47 33.74
C ASN A 169 14.46 -8.13 33.79
N SER A 170 15.08 -7.04 33.30
CA SER A 170 14.48 -5.70 33.31
C SER A 170 13.83 -5.39 31.97
N GLU A 171 12.49 -5.43 31.92
CA GLU A 171 11.75 -5.06 30.70
C GLU A 171 11.77 -3.55 30.44
N LYS A 172 11.89 -2.73 31.49
CA LYS A 172 11.80 -1.26 31.39
C LYS A 172 13.13 -0.61 31.06
N MET A 173 14.23 -1.03 31.70
CA MET A 173 15.55 -0.42 31.52
C MET A 173 16.62 -1.50 31.51
N PRO A 174 16.81 -2.19 30.38
CA PRO A 174 17.76 -3.30 30.31
C PRO A 174 19.21 -2.88 30.09
N TYR A 175 19.50 -1.67 29.60
CA TYR A 175 20.86 -1.32 29.17
C TYR A 175 21.52 -0.34 30.11
N TYR A 176 22.71 -0.68 30.60
CA TYR A 176 23.60 0.23 31.31
C TYR A 176 24.67 0.75 30.35
N ILE A 177 24.59 2.03 29.98
CA ILE A 177 25.39 2.63 28.91
C ILE A 177 26.32 3.69 29.50
N GLU A 178 27.62 3.57 29.21
CA GLU A 178 28.63 4.60 29.48
C GLU A 178 28.74 5.51 28.25
N TYR A 179 28.36 6.77 28.40
CA TYR A 179 28.40 7.76 27.32
C TYR A 179 29.80 8.36 27.18
N ASP A 180 30.12 8.84 25.97
CA ASP A 180 31.40 9.50 25.67
C ASP A 180 31.65 10.74 26.55
N ILE A 181 30.59 11.32 27.12
CA ILE A 181 30.68 12.43 28.07
C ILE A 181 31.05 12.00 29.51
N GLY A 182 31.36 10.71 29.73
CA GLY A 182 31.78 10.15 31.02
C GLY A 182 30.65 9.83 32.01
N VAL A 183 29.39 9.95 31.60
CA VAL A 183 28.21 9.64 32.42
C VAL A 183 27.73 8.23 32.11
N THR A 184 27.29 7.48 33.11
CA THR A 184 26.73 6.12 32.93
C THR A 184 25.30 6.04 33.44
N LEU A 185 24.37 5.55 32.61
CA LEU A 185 22.93 5.53 32.93
C LEU A 185 22.24 4.27 32.42
N TRP A 186 21.16 3.89 33.11
CA TRP A 186 20.23 2.86 32.64
C TRP A 186 19.26 3.44 31.59
N ARG A 187 19.03 2.70 30.50
CA ARG A 187 18.22 3.13 29.36
C ARG A 187 17.23 2.06 28.90
N LYS A 188 16.13 2.53 28.32
CA LYS A 188 15.07 1.71 27.78
C LYS A 188 15.48 1.09 26.44
N SER A 189 14.88 -0.04 26.09
CA SER A 189 15.25 -0.76 24.86
C SER A 189 14.97 0.04 23.58
N ASN A 190 13.94 0.89 23.59
CA ASN A 190 13.53 1.72 22.45
C ASN A 190 14.32 3.03 22.30
N GLU A 191 15.06 3.45 23.32
CA GLU A 191 15.86 4.69 23.30
C GLU A 191 17.23 4.48 22.67
N ALA A 192 17.77 3.26 22.75
CA ALA A 192 19.04 2.89 22.14
C ALA A 192 18.85 2.49 20.67
N LYS A 193 19.61 3.13 19.79
CA LYS A 193 19.73 2.78 18.37
C LYS A 193 21.17 2.33 18.10
N PRO A 194 21.41 1.41 17.15
CA PRO A 194 22.76 1.15 16.70
C PRO A 194 23.34 2.45 16.16
N GLU A 195 24.61 2.73 16.47
CA GLU A 195 25.28 3.85 15.81
C GLU A 195 25.29 3.57 14.30
N PRO A 196 24.82 4.53 13.47
CA PRO A 196 24.87 4.35 12.03
C PRO A 196 26.30 4.06 11.62
N ALA A 197 26.49 3.02 10.80
CA ALA A 197 27.79 2.77 10.19
C ALA A 197 28.26 4.06 9.51
N PRO A 198 29.55 4.44 9.62
CA PRO A 198 30.05 5.62 8.95
C PRO A 198 29.63 5.55 7.47
N GLU A 199 28.96 6.60 6.98
CA GLU A 199 28.52 6.64 5.59
C GLU A 199 29.73 6.29 4.71
N PRO A 200 29.58 5.39 3.72
CA PRO A 200 30.67 5.11 2.80
C PRO A 200 31.14 6.44 2.23
N PRO A 201 32.46 6.70 2.22
CA PRO A 201 32.97 8.01 1.90
C PRO A 201 32.46 8.40 0.51
N LYS A 202 31.78 9.55 0.43
CA LYS A 202 31.23 10.10 -0.83
C LYS A 202 32.31 10.39 -1.86
N PHE A 203 33.56 10.46 -1.40
CA PHE A 203 34.74 10.79 -2.16
C PHE A 203 35.78 9.69 -2.02
N TYR A 204 36.67 9.62 -3.02
CA TYR A 204 37.69 8.59 -3.09
C TYR A 204 38.58 8.59 -1.84
N THR A 205 38.72 7.43 -1.21
CA THR A 205 39.70 7.20 -0.14
C THR A 205 40.56 6.02 -0.53
N GLY A 206 41.87 6.20 -0.58
CA GLY A 206 42.79 5.19 -1.04
C GLY A 206 44.22 5.71 -1.16
N LYS A 207 45.17 4.78 -1.27
CA LYS A 207 46.59 5.08 -1.50
C LYS A 207 46.88 4.95 -2.99
N VAL A 208 47.53 5.95 -3.57
CA VAL A 208 47.89 5.98 -4.99
C VAL A 208 49.36 6.37 -5.17
N PHE A 209 49.98 5.94 -6.26
CA PHE A 209 51.31 6.42 -6.64
C PHE A 209 51.38 6.68 -8.15
N ALA A 210 52.24 7.63 -8.54
CA ALA A 210 52.50 7.93 -9.93
C ALA A 210 53.55 6.96 -10.50
N VAL A 211 53.24 6.33 -11.63
CA VAL A 211 54.10 5.40 -12.39
C VAL A 211 54.91 6.15 -13.45
N SER A 212 54.34 7.19 -14.05
CA SER A 212 55.01 8.09 -14.98
C SER A 212 54.39 9.48 -14.88
N VAL A 213 55.18 10.50 -15.17
CA VAL A 213 54.80 11.91 -15.01
C VAL A 213 55.18 12.64 -16.29
N SER A 214 54.28 13.45 -16.84
CA SER A 214 54.56 14.26 -18.04
C SER A 214 55.60 15.34 -17.78
N ASP A 215 56.37 15.72 -18.81
CA ASP A 215 57.44 16.73 -18.73
C ASP A 215 56.99 18.10 -18.20
N ASN A 216 55.70 18.41 -18.31
CA ASN A 216 55.09 19.65 -17.83
C ASN A 216 54.44 19.53 -16.44
N CYS A 217 54.53 18.38 -15.79
CA CYS A 217 53.95 18.21 -14.46
C CYS A 217 54.97 18.57 -13.38
N PRO A 218 54.60 19.41 -12.39
CA PRO A 218 55.49 19.79 -11.28
C PRO A 218 55.94 18.62 -10.38
N MET A 219 55.46 17.41 -10.65
CA MET A 219 55.80 16.16 -9.95
C MET A 219 56.90 15.32 -10.60
N TYR A 220 57.57 15.79 -11.67
CA TYR A 220 58.51 15.00 -12.48
C TYR A 220 59.61 14.25 -11.68
N ASN A 221 60.03 14.77 -10.52
CA ASN A 221 61.03 14.14 -9.64
C ASN A 221 60.46 13.08 -8.66
N ARG A 222 59.18 12.68 -8.76
CA ARG A 222 58.51 11.91 -7.68
C ARG A 222 57.65 10.74 -8.16
N VAL A 223 58.00 10.15 -9.29
CA VAL A 223 57.56 8.79 -9.68
C VAL A 223 57.82 7.83 -8.51
N ASN A 224 56.88 6.92 -8.24
CA ASN A 224 56.88 5.96 -7.12
C ASN A 224 56.64 6.52 -5.70
N CYS A 225 56.25 7.79 -5.54
CA CYS A 225 55.79 8.28 -4.24
C CYS A 225 54.33 7.86 -3.98
N VAL A 226 54.08 7.28 -2.79
CA VAL A 226 52.71 6.95 -2.34
C VAL A 226 52.07 8.19 -1.73
N PHE A 227 50.89 8.51 -2.21
CA PHE A 227 50.00 9.56 -1.72
C PHE A 227 48.76 8.90 -1.12
N GLU A 228 48.40 9.34 0.08
CA GLU A 228 47.16 8.92 0.73
C GLU A 228 46.08 9.96 0.43
N ILE A 229 45.00 9.50 -0.20
CA ILE A 229 43.81 10.31 -0.46
C ILE A 229 42.78 9.93 0.60
N VAL A 230 42.32 10.91 1.38
CA VAL A 230 41.28 10.75 2.39
C VAL A 230 40.10 11.64 2.02
N ASN A 231 38.94 11.03 1.79
CA ASN A 231 37.71 11.72 1.41
C ASN A 231 37.93 12.72 0.24
N GLY A 232 38.65 12.28 -0.79
CA GLY A 232 38.96 13.05 -1.99
C GLY A 232 40.09 14.07 -1.84
N SER A 233 40.69 14.24 -0.65
CA SER A 233 41.78 15.18 -0.41
C SER A 233 43.12 14.47 -0.25
N ALA A 234 44.15 14.97 -0.93
CA ALA A 234 45.51 14.42 -0.89
C ALA A 234 46.35 14.93 0.30
N GLY A 235 45.70 15.48 1.33
CA GLY A 235 46.35 16.07 2.50
C GLY A 235 47.24 17.28 2.18
N GLU A 236 47.95 17.81 3.17
CA GLU A 236 48.89 18.93 2.99
C GLU A 236 50.00 18.60 1.99
N ARG A 237 50.42 17.34 1.98
CA ARG A 237 51.43 16.83 1.05
C ARG A 237 50.95 16.96 -0.39
N GLY A 238 49.73 16.52 -0.73
CA GLY A 238 49.19 16.67 -2.08
C GLY A 238 48.88 18.11 -2.48
N LYS A 239 48.42 18.95 -1.54
CA LYS A 239 48.19 20.39 -1.78
C LYS A 239 49.46 21.13 -2.20
N ALA A 240 50.60 20.81 -1.58
CA ALA A 240 51.90 21.38 -1.92
C ALA A 240 52.35 21.10 -3.37
N TYR A 241 51.70 20.16 -4.05
CA TYR A 241 52.04 19.74 -5.40
C TYR A 241 50.94 19.99 -6.44
N GLY A 242 49.97 20.84 -6.12
CA GLY A 242 48.90 21.21 -7.07
C GLY A 242 47.90 20.09 -7.36
N ILE A 243 47.87 19.03 -6.54
CA ILE A 243 46.76 18.07 -6.53
C ILE A 243 45.55 18.84 -5.97
N GLY A 244 44.74 19.38 -6.89
CA GLY A 244 43.89 20.56 -6.67
C GLY A 244 42.91 20.52 -5.50
N GLU A 245 42.37 21.69 -5.16
CA GLU A 245 41.56 21.94 -3.96
C GLU A 245 40.22 21.18 -3.92
N ALA A 246 39.67 20.81 -5.08
CA ALA A 246 38.41 20.08 -5.15
C ALA A 246 38.60 18.57 -4.89
N PRO A 247 37.72 17.93 -4.09
CA PRO A 247 37.85 16.52 -3.73
C PRO A 247 37.67 15.56 -4.91
N PHE A 248 38.46 14.49 -4.96
CA PHE A 248 38.31 13.41 -5.94
C PHE A 248 37.12 12.52 -5.63
N LEU A 249 36.29 12.29 -6.65
CA LEU A 249 35.07 11.46 -6.53
C LEU A 249 35.37 9.96 -6.67
N SER A 250 36.40 9.60 -7.43
CA SER A 250 36.83 8.22 -7.67
C SER A 250 38.29 8.20 -8.11
N PHE A 251 38.93 7.04 -8.10
CA PHE A 251 40.26 6.86 -8.67
C PHE A 251 40.33 7.28 -10.15
N LYS A 252 39.31 6.92 -10.93
CA LYS A 252 39.19 7.34 -12.34
C LYS A 252 39.18 8.87 -12.48
N HIS A 253 38.40 9.55 -11.63
CA HIS A 253 38.35 11.01 -11.61
C HIS A 253 39.69 11.65 -11.21
N LEU A 254 40.46 10.99 -10.33
CA LEU A 254 41.82 11.40 -10.00
C LEU A 254 42.75 11.30 -11.22
N CYS A 255 42.74 10.18 -11.94
CA CYS A 255 43.54 9.99 -13.15
C CYS A 255 43.17 11.00 -14.26
N GLU A 256 41.87 11.27 -14.43
CA GLU A 256 41.38 12.23 -15.42
C GLU A 256 41.79 13.68 -15.09
N ARG A 257 41.78 14.08 -13.81
CA ARG A 257 42.16 15.45 -13.42
C ARG A 257 43.67 15.69 -13.42
N LEU A 258 44.46 14.66 -13.13
CA LEU A 258 45.91 14.73 -13.11
C LEU A 258 46.48 14.30 -14.48
N TYR A 259 46.01 14.98 -15.52
CA TYR A 259 46.31 14.74 -16.94
C TYR A 259 47.82 14.56 -17.18
N GLY A 260 48.18 13.58 -18.01
CA GLY A 260 49.56 13.32 -18.42
C GLY A 260 50.39 12.45 -17.47
N ASN A 261 49.78 11.93 -16.40
CA ASN A 261 50.45 11.02 -15.46
C ASN A 261 49.76 9.64 -15.46
N GLU A 262 50.54 8.57 -15.39
CA GLU A 262 50.01 7.23 -15.12
C GLU A 262 49.96 7.02 -13.61
N TRP A 263 48.78 6.73 -13.05
CA TRP A 263 48.59 6.47 -11.62
C TRP A 263 48.19 5.02 -11.38
N ARG A 264 48.56 4.46 -10.23
CA ARG A 264 48.10 3.15 -9.76
C ARG A 264 47.63 3.21 -8.32
N GLU A 265 46.60 2.44 -8.01
CA GLU A 265 46.18 2.20 -6.63
C GLU A 265 47.13 1.23 -5.96
N VAL A 266 47.49 1.53 -4.71
CA VAL A 266 48.13 0.58 -3.81
C VAL A 266 47.01 -0.28 -3.22
N LYS A 267 46.96 -1.54 -3.61
CA LYS A 267 46.11 -2.54 -2.95
C LYS A 267 46.89 -3.09 -1.77
N GLU A 268 46.34 -2.95 -0.56
CA GLU A 268 46.83 -3.65 0.64
C GLU A 268 46.52 -5.15 0.56
#